data_AF-V4SST9-F1
#
_entry.id   AF-V4SST9-F1
#
_cell.length_a   1.000
_cell.length_b   1.000
_cell.length_c   1.000
_cell.angle_alpha   90.00
_cell.angle_beta   90.00
_cell.angle_gamma   90.00
#
_symmetry.space_group_name_H-M   'P 1'
#
loop_
_entity.id
_entity.type
_entity.pdbx_description
1 polymer ?
#
loop_
_entity_poly.entity_id
_entity_poly.type
_entity_poly.pdbx_seq_one_letter_code
_entity_poly.pdbx_strand_id
1 'polypeptide(L)'
;MPPTSVMTRLILIMVWRKLIRNPNTYSSLIGLTWSLVCFRWHVEMPAIIARSIAILSDAGLGMAMFSLGLFMALQPRIIACGNTIATFAMGVRFLVGPAVMAAASMAVGLRGSLLHVAIVQAALPQGIVPFVFAKEYNVHPDILSTAVIFGMLVALPITLVYYILLGL
;
A
#
# COMPACT_ATOMS: atom_id res chain seq x y z
N MET A 1 -3.64 -36.81 -7.39
CA MET A 1 -3.25 -35.44 -6.96
C MET A 1 -1.85 -35.55 -6.36
N PRO A 2 -0.86 -34.71 -6.73
CA PRO A 2 0.47 -34.79 -6.15
C PRO A 2 0.43 -34.49 -4.64
N PRO A 3 1.41 -34.99 -3.85
CA PRO A 3 1.46 -34.75 -2.41
C PRO A 3 1.49 -33.24 -2.11
N THR A 4 0.79 -32.81 -1.06
CA THR A 4 0.70 -31.40 -0.64
C THR A 4 2.07 -30.75 -0.43
N SER A 5 3.06 -31.50 0.06
CA SER A 5 4.46 -31.07 0.24
C SER A 5 5.19 -30.77 -1.08
N VAL A 6 4.88 -31.50 -2.15
CA VAL A 6 5.47 -31.28 -3.48
C VAL A 6 4.84 -30.06 -4.15
N MET A 7 3.52 -29.90 -3.99
CA MET A 7 2.79 -28.76 -4.53
C MET A 7 3.19 -27.45 -3.85
N THR A 8 3.31 -27.42 -2.51
CA THR A 8 3.79 -26.24 -1.79
C THR A 8 5.22 -25.88 -2.16
N ARG A 9 6.11 -26.88 -2.30
CA ARG A 9 7.50 -26.66 -2.72
C ARG A 9 7.60 -26.12 -4.15
N LEU A 10 6.79 -26.63 -5.08
CA LEU A 10 6.72 -26.09 -6.45
C LEU A 10 6.22 -24.64 -6.46
N ILE A 11 5.15 -24.34 -5.72
CA ILE A 11 4.62 -22.98 -5.58
C ILE A 11 5.70 -22.06 -5.02
N LEU A 12 6.40 -22.47 -3.96
CA LEU A 12 7.45 -21.68 -3.34
C LEU A 12 8.59 -21.37 -4.32
N ILE A 13 9.04 -22.37 -5.09
CA ILE A 13 10.10 -22.20 -6.09
C ILE A 13 9.64 -21.28 -7.23
N MET A 14 8.40 -21.44 -7.69
CA MET A 14 7.83 -20.59 -8.74
C MET A 14 7.67 -19.14 -8.29
N VAL A 15 7.14 -18.92 -7.08
CA VAL A 15 6.97 -17.58 -6.48
C VAL A 15 8.33 -16.93 -6.27
N TRP A 16 9.31 -17.65 -5.70
CA TRP A 16 10.66 -17.15 -5.49
C TRP A 16 11.33 -16.72 -6.81
N ARG A 17 11.22 -17.54 -7.86
CA ARG A 17 11.78 -17.22 -9.18
C ARG A 17 11.08 -16.02 -9.82
N LYS A 18 9.76 -15.87 -9.64
CA LYS A 18 8.99 -14.71 -10.11
C LYS A 18 9.33 -13.44 -9.32
N LEU A 19 9.54 -13.56 -8.00
CA LEU A 19 9.88 -12.45 -7.12
C LEU A 19 11.27 -11.89 -7.44
N ILE A 20 12.27 -12.76 -7.58
CA ILE A 20 13.63 -12.35 -7.96
C ILE A 20 13.64 -11.71 -9.35
N ARG A 21 12.80 -12.14 -10.28
CA ARG A 21 12.74 -11.50 -11.60
C ARG A 21 11.91 -10.20 -11.64
N ASN A 22 11.30 -9.79 -10.52
CA ASN A 22 10.46 -8.61 -10.47
C ASN A 22 11.32 -7.34 -10.28
N PRO A 23 11.36 -6.42 -11.27
CA PRO A 23 12.17 -5.20 -11.18
C PRO A 23 11.80 -4.33 -9.98
N ASN A 24 10.51 -4.28 -9.59
CA ASN A 24 10.06 -3.48 -8.44
C ASN A 24 10.63 -3.97 -7.12
N THR A 25 10.90 -5.29 -7.01
CA THR A 25 11.50 -5.87 -5.80
C THR A 25 12.97 -5.45 -5.68
N TYR A 26 13.72 -5.47 -6.79
CA TYR A 26 15.08 -4.96 -6.82
C TYR A 26 15.15 -3.47 -6.50
N SER A 27 14.30 -2.65 -7.13
CA SER A 27 14.27 -1.20 -6.89
C SER A 27 14.00 -0.88 -5.42
N SER A 28 13.05 -1.57 -4.80
CA SER A 28 12.70 -1.37 -3.38
C SER A 28 13.84 -1.78 -2.44
N LEU A 29 14.49 -2.93 -2.71
CA LEU A 29 15.63 -3.41 -1.93
C LEU A 29 16.82 -2.46 -2.04
N ILE A 30 17.17 -2.02 -3.26
CA ILE A 30 18.28 -1.09 -3.50
C ILE A 30 17.99 0.26 -2.84
N GLY A 31 16.76 0.77 -2.96
CA GLY A 31 16.36 2.02 -2.31
C GLY A 31 16.48 1.96 -0.79
N LEU A 32 16.03 0.85 -0.18
CA LEU A 32 16.13 0.64 1.27
C LEU A 32 17.57 0.47 1.73
N THR A 33 18.37 -0.35 1.04
CA THR A 33 19.78 -0.55 1.41
C THR A 33 20.57 0.75 1.28
N TRP A 34 20.34 1.51 0.21
CA TRP A 34 20.96 2.82 0.03
C TRP A 34 20.54 3.81 1.12
N SER A 35 19.25 3.87 1.48
CA SER A 35 18.76 4.72 2.57
C SER A 35 19.41 4.39 3.92
N LEU A 36 19.58 3.09 4.23
CA LEU A 36 20.26 2.65 5.46
C LEU A 36 21.77 2.99 5.45
N VAL A 37 22.44 2.84 4.31
CA VAL A 37 23.86 3.21 4.13
C VAL A 37 24.04 4.72 4.29
N CYS A 38 23.20 5.53 3.65
CA CYS A 38 23.20 6.99 3.80
C CYS A 38 22.99 7.42 5.26
N PHE A 39 22.04 6.79 5.96
CA PHE A 39 21.81 7.07 7.39
C PHE A 39 23.01 6.69 8.27
N ARG A 40 23.69 5.57 7.96
CA ARG A 40 24.82 5.06 8.75
C ARG A 40 26.12 5.83 8.54
N TRP A 41 26.40 6.25 7.31
CA TRP A 41 27.63 6.95 6.92
C TRP A 41 27.44 8.46 6.73
N HIS A 42 26.23 9.00 6.95
CA HIS A 42 25.88 10.40 6.73
C HIS A 42 26.27 10.93 5.34
N VAL A 43 26.21 10.06 4.33
CA VAL A 43 26.50 10.41 2.93
C VAL A 43 25.21 10.88 2.28
N GLU A 44 25.17 12.12 1.84
CA GLU A 44 24.05 12.66 1.08
C GLU A 44 24.13 12.27 -0.39
N MET A 45 22.97 11.93 -0.96
CA MET A 45 22.87 11.63 -2.39
C MET A 45 23.05 12.91 -3.20
N PRO A 46 23.81 12.89 -4.32
CA PRO A 46 23.98 14.08 -5.14
C PRO A 46 22.63 14.66 -5.56
N ALA A 47 22.47 15.98 -5.42
CA ALA A 47 21.19 16.66 -5.63
C ALA A 47 20.56 16.37 -7.00
N ILE A 48 21.39 16.17 -8.03
CA ILE A 48 20.95 15.83 -9.38
C ILE A 48 20.21 14.49 -9.40
N ILE A 49 20.76 13.45 -8.77
CA ILE A 49 20.16 12.12 -8.78
C ILE A 49 18.91 12.08 -7.90
N ALA A 50 18.98 12.69 -6.70
CA ALA A 50 17.83 12.77 -5.80
C ALA A 50 16.64 13.51 -6.45
N ARG A 51 16.88 14.66 -7.08
CA ARG A 51 15.82 15.41 -7.77
C ARG A 51 15.29 14.68 -9.00
N SER A 52 16.15 13.99 -9.75
CA SER A 52 15.71 13.20 -10.91
C SER A 52 14.77 12.07 -10.50
N ILE A 53 15.11 11.35 -9.42
CA ILE A 53 14.25 10.29 -8.87
C ILE A 53 12.94 10.87 -8.33
N ALA A 54 12.99 12.01 -7.63
CA ALA A 54 11.79 12.68 -7.12
C ALA A 54 10.84 13.08 -8.24
N ILE A 55 11.33 13.75 -9.29
CA ILE A 55 10.51 14.17 -10.45
C ILE A 55 9.88 12.95 -11.13
N LEU A 56 10.65 11.88 -11.34
CA LEU A 56 10.15 10.66 -11.96
C LEU A 56 9.10 9.97 -11.08
N SER A 57 9.32 9.94 -9.76
CA SER A 57 8.38 9.38 -8.78
C SER A 57 7.06 10.15 -8.76
N ASP A 58 7.12 11.48 -8.68
CA ASP A 58 5.93 12.35 -8.63
C ASP A 58 5.13 12.26 -9.93
N ALA A 59 5.81 12.25 -11.08
CA ALA A 59 5.17 12.04 -12.38
C ALA A 59 4.51 10.64 -12.46
N GLY A 60 5.20 9.59 -11.98
CA GLY A 60 4.67 8.22 -11.96
C GLY A 60 3.44 8.08 -11.07
N LEU A 61 3.45 8.69 -9.88
CA LEU A 61 2.30 8.72 -8.97
C LEU A 61 1.11 9.45 -9.63
N GLY A 62 1.35 10.58 -10.28
CA GLY A 62 0.32 11.31 -11.03
C GLY A 62 -0.30 10.50 -12.17
N MET A 63 0.53 9.84 -12.98
CA MET A 63 0.05 8.95 -14.05
C MET A 63 -0.75 7.77 -13.50
N ALA A 64 -0.34 7.19 -12.37
CA ALA A 64 -1.06 6.10 -11.73
C ALA A 64 -2.43 6.55 -11.18
N MET A 65 -2.50 7.71 -10.51
CA MET A 65 -3.76 8.33 -10.07
C MET A 65 -4.71 8.55 -11.26
N PHE A 66 -4.19 9.09 -12.35
CA PHE A 66 -4.97 9.36 -13.55
C PHE A 66 -5.49 8.08 -14.21
N SER A 67 -4.63 7.05 -14.33
CA SER A 67 -5.02 5.74 -14.86
C SER A 67 -6.10 5.07 -14.04
N LEU A 68 -6.06 5.24 -12.71
CA LEU A 68 -7.08 4.76 -11.78
C LEU A 68 -8.42 5.50 -12.00
N GLY A 69 -8.39 6.82 -12.21
CA GLY A 69 -9.58 7.61 -12.57
C GLY A 69 -10.21 7.18 -13.89
N LEU A 70 -9.38 7.00 -14.94
CA LEU A 70 -9.83 6.47 -16.24
C LEU A 70 -10.42 5.06 -16.11
N PHE A 71 -9.80 4.19 -15.33
CA PHE A 71 -10.30 2.83 -15.12
C PHE A 71 -11.68 2.83 -14.48
N MET A 72 -11.94 3.72 -13.52
CA MET A 72 -13.28 3.84 -12.93
C MET A 72 -14.30 4.45 -13.90
N ALA A 73 -13.91 5.46 -14.69
CA ALA A 73 -14.79 6.07 -15.68
C ALA A 73 -15.24 5.09 -16.77
N LEU A 74 -14.41 4.08 -17.07
CA LEU A 74 -14.73 3.02 -18.03
C LEU A 74 -15.64 1.93 -17.45
N GLN A 75 -15.82 1.87 -16.12
CA GLN A 75 -16.70 0.87 -15.50
C GLN A 75 -18.18 1.30 -15.62
N PRO A 76 -19.09 0.37 -15.92
CA PRO A 76 -20.52 0.67 -16.10
C PRO A 76 -21.24 1.05 -14.78
N ARG A 77 -20.58 0.84 -13.63
CA ARG A 77 -21.09 1.21 -12.31
C ARG A 77 -19.99 1.91 -11.52
N ILE A 78 -20.38 2.95 -10.77
CA ILE A 78 -19.49 3.70 -9.86
C ILE A 78 -18.88 2.76 -8.79
N ILE A 79 -19.59 1.69 -8.41
CA ILE A 79 -19.11 0.64 -7.50
C ILE A 79 -19.05 -0.67 -8.30
N ALA A 80 -17.93 -0.92 -8.96
CA ALA A 80 -17.76 -2.04 -9.89
C ALA A 80 -17.85 -3.42 -9.19
N CYS A 81 -17.46 -3.52 -7.91
CA CYS A 81 -17.51 -4.78 -7.16
C CYS A 81 -18.81 -5.02 -6.37
N GLY A 82 -19.74 -4.06 -6.36
CA GLY A 82 -20.97 -4.12 -5.55
C GLY A 82 -20.80 -3.63 -4.09
N ASN A 83 -21.90 -3.15 -3.50
CA ASN A 83 -21.88 -2.42 -2.22
C ASN A 83 -21.43 -3.28 -1.02
N THR A 84 -21.76 -4.57 -1.00
CA THR A 84 -21.43 -5.46 0.12
C THR A 84 -19.92 -5.72 0.21
N ILE A 85 -19.27 -6.00 -0.91
CA ILE A 85 -17.82 -6.26 -0.95
C ILE A 85 -17.05 -4.95 -0.71
N ALA A 86 -17.53 -3.83 -1.25
CA ALA A 86 -16.94 -2.52 -1.02
C ALA A 86 -17.00 -2.10 0.45
N THR A 87 -18.17 -2.21 1.10
CA THR A 87 -18.33 -1.87 2.53
C THR A 87 -17.49 -2.77 3.43
N PHE A 88 -17.43 -4.07 3.13
CA PHE A 88 -16.57 -5.00 3.86
C PHE A 88 -15.08 -4.62 3.72
N ALA A 89 -14.60 -4.38 2.51
CA ALA A 89 -13.21 -3.97 2.26
C ALA A 89 -12.84 -2.67 2.99
N MET A 90 -13.76 -1.71 3.01
CA MET A 90 -13.61 -0.44 3.73
C MET A 90 -13.58 -0.64 5.26
N GLY A 91 -14.47 -1.49 5.80
CA GLY A 91 -14.47 -1.84 7.21
C GLY A 91 -13.18 -2.52 7.64
N VAL A 92 -12.68 -3.47 6.85
CA VAL A 92 -11.38 -4.11 7.10
C VAL A 92 -10.25 -3.07 7.04
N ARG A 93 -10.26 -2.17 6.06
CA ARG A 93 -9.18 -1.17 5.90
C ARG A 93 -9.11 -0.18 7.06
N PHE A 94 -10.23 0.40 7.46
CA PHE A 94 -10.29 1.53 8.40
C PHE A 94 -10.55 1.13 9.86
N LEU A 95 -11.03 -0.09 10.12
CA LEU A 95 -11.22 -0.60 11.49
C LEU A 95 -10.17 -1.65 11.82
N VAL A 96 -10.12 -2.74 11.04
CA VAL A 96 -9.22 -3.87 11.33
C VAL A 96 -7.76 -3.46 11.14
N GLY A 97 -7.43 -2.71 10.09
CA GLY A 97 -6.08 -2.22 9.84
C GLY A 97 -5.48 -1.44 11.02
N PRO A 98 -6.10 -0.34 11.47
CA PRO A 98 -5.66 0.42 12.64
C PRO A 98 -5.68 -0.39 13.93
N ALA A 99 -6.68 -1.26 14.14
CA ALA A 99 -6.74 -2.11 15.34
C ALA A 99 -5.56 -3.09 15.42
N VAL A 100 -5.23 -3.75 14.31
CA VAL A 100 -4.06 -4.65 14.23
C VAL A 100 -2.76 -3.86 14.43
N MET A 101 -2.65 -2.67 13.84
CA MET A 101 -1.49 -1.81 14.04
C MET A 101 -1.36 -1.37 15.50
N ALA A 102 -2.45 -0.99 16.17
CA ALA A 102 -2.44 -0.62 17.58
C ALA A 102 -1.99 -1.79 18.46
N ALA A 103 -2.56 -2.98 18.26
CA ALA A 103 -2.19 -4.19 18.99
C ALA A 103 -0.72 -4.56 18.79
N ALA A 104 -0.24 -4.56 17.55
CA ALA A 104 1.16 -4.83 17.23
C ALA A 104 2.11 -3.77 17.81
N SER A 105 1.75 -2.49 17.72
CA SER A 105 2.56 -1.39 18.24
C SER A 105 2.67 -1.45 19.77
N MET A 106 1.57 -1.78 20.46
CA MET A 106 1.59 -2.00 21.91
C MET A 106 2.43 -3.23 22.29
N ALA A 107 2.35 -4.32 21.52
CA ALA A 107 3.15 -5.53 21.76
C ALA A 107 4.66 -5.29 21.60
N VAL A 108 5.06 -4.41 20.68
CA VAL A 108 6.45 -3.98 20.48
C VAL A 108 6.88 -2.93 21.53
N GLY A 109 5.95 -2.39 22.32
CA GLY A 109 6.23 -1.43 23.39
C GLY A 109 6.27 0.03 22.94
N LEU A 110 5.73 0.37 21.76
CA LEU A 110 5.61 1.77 21.31
C LEU A 110 4.66 2.53 22.23
N ARG A 111 5.09 3.71 22.71
CA ARG A 111 4.31 4.59 23.59
C ARG A 111 4.36 6.04 23.12
N GLY A 112 3.37 6.82 23.52
CA GLY A 112 3.30 8.26 23.21
C GLY A 112 3.10 8.53 21.72
N SER A 113 3.72 9.58 21.20
CA SER A 113 3.53 10.08 19.83
C SER A 113 3.77 9.03 18.74
N LEU A 114 4.76 8.15 18.90
CA LEU A 114 5.07 7.10 17.92
C LEU A 114 3.92 6.11 17.73
N LEU A 115 3.22 5.74 18.81
CA LEU A 115 2.03 4.89 18.73
C LEU A 115 0.90 5.58 17.96
N HIS A 116 0.71 6.88 18.21
CA HIS A 116 -0.36 7.65 17.59
C HIS A 116 -0.11 7.81 16.09
N VAL A 117 1.13 8.13 15.70
CA VAL A 117 1.54 8.21 14.29
C VAL A 117 1.35 6.87 13.58
N ALA A 118 1.73 5.75 14.22
CA ALA A 118 1.56 4.41 13.63
C ALA A 118 0.08 4.09 13.35
N ILE A 119 -0.82 4.39 14.30
CA ILE A 119 -2.26 4.15 14.16
C ILE A 119 -2.85 5.04 13.05
N VAL A 120 -2.51 6.33 13.03
CA VAL A 120 -2.98 7.26 12.00
C VAL A 120 -2.49 6.85 10.61
N GLN A 121 -1.22 6.43 10.49
CA GLN A 121 -0.66 5.94 9.23
C GLN A 121 -1.37 4.66 8.76
N ALA A 122 -1.77 3.79 9.69
CA ALA A 122 -2.58 2.61 9.37
C ALA A 122 -4.01 2.97 8.96
N ALA A 123 -4.56 4.12 9.40
CA ALA A 123 -5.89 4.59 9.03
C ALA A 123 -5.95 5.36 7.70
N LEU A 124 -4.81 5.62 7.05
CA LEU A 124 -4.76 6.27 5.74
C LEU A 124 -5.46 5.42 4.66
N PRO A 125 -5.93 6.03 3.55
CA PRO A 125 -6.56 5.27 2.46
C PRO A 125 -5.60 4.26 1.84
N GLN A 126 -6.13 3.33 1.05
CA GLN A 126 -5.28 2.39 0.32
C GLN A 126 -4.39 3.12 -0.70
N GLY A 127 -3.15 2.66 -0.82
CA GLY A 127 -2.23 3.15 -1.83
C GLY A 127 -2.66 2.74 -3.24
N ILE A 128 -2.17 3.47 -4.23
CA ILE A 128 -2.46 3.26 -5.65
C ILE A 128 -1.67 2.06 -6.22
N VAL A 129 -0.49 1.80 -5.66
CA VAL A 129 0.41 0.73 -6.11
C VAL A 129 -0.25 -0.66 -6.06
N PRO A 130 -0.98 -1.05 -4.99
CA PRO A 130 -1.83 -2.25 -5.00
C PRO A 130 -2.80 -2.33 -6.17
N PHE A 131 -3.44 -1.23 -6.57
CA PHE A 131 -4.32 -1.20 -7.75
C PHE A 131 -3.53 -1.43 -9.03
N VAL A 132 -2.36 -0.80 -9.20
CA VAL A 132 -1.49 -1.02 -10.36
C VAL A 132 -1.10 -2.49 -10.46
N PHE A 133 -0.72 -3.12 -9.36
CA PHE A 133 -0.41 -4.55 -9.33
C PHE A 133 -1.62 -5.43 -9.60
N ALA A 134 -2.80 -5.10 -9.07
CA ALA A 134 -4.01 -5.84 -9.33
C ALA A 134 -4.45 -5.77 -10.78
N LYS A 135 -4.24 -4.62 -11.43
CA LYS A 135 -4.46 -4.45 -12.86
C LYS A 135 -3.44 -5.24 -13.68
N GLU A 136 -2.15 -5.15 -13.32
CA GLU A 136 -1.06 -5.87 -13.99
C GLU A 136 -1.23 -7.40 -13.92
N TYR A 137 -1.59 -7.91 -12.74
CA TYR A 137 -1.77 -9.34 -12.49
C TYR A 137 -3.21 -9.83 -12.68
N ASN A 138 -4.14 -8.97 -13.12
CA ASN A 138 -5.57 -9.28 -13.26
C ASN A 138 -6.21 -9.90 -11.99
N VAL A 139 -5.85 -9.39 -10.81
CA VAL A 139 -6.36 -9.84 -9.52
C VAL A 139 -7.38 -8.83 -8.98
N HIS A 140 -8.64 -8.97 -9.41
CA HIS A 140 -9.77 -8.15 -8.95
C HIS A 140 -9.49 -6.63 -8.87
N PRO A 141 -9.09 -5.99 -9.98
CA PRO A 141 -8.77 -4.55 -10.01
C PRO A 141 -9.96 -3.67 -9.61
N ASP A 142 -11.19 -4.16 -9.79
CA ASP A 142 -12.44 -3.45 -9.48
C ASP A 142 -12.66 -3.23 -7.98
N ILE A 143 -12.21 -4.17 -7.14
CA ILE A 143 -12.26 -4.02 -5.67
C ILE A 143 -11.32 -2.90 -5.26
N LEU A 144 -10.09 -2.95 -5.77
CA LEU A 144 -9.03 -2.03 -5.37
C LEU A 144 -9.25 -0.61 -5.92
N SER A 145 -9.75 -0.46 -7.14
CA SER A 145 -10.11 0.87 -7.67
C SER A 145 -11.19 1.55 -6.82
N THR A 146 -12.25 0.80 -6.49
CA THR A 146 -13.34 1.27 -5.63
C THR A 146 -12.81 1.61 -4.22
N ALA A 147 -12.02 0.71 -3.63
CA ALA A 147 -11.47 0.89 -2.29
C ALA A 147 -10.50 2.08 -2.19
N VAL A 148 -9.70 2.36 -3.22
CA VAL A 148 -8.80 3.52 -3.24
C VAL A 148 -9.60 4.82 -3.34
N ILE A 149 -10.57 4.92 -4.25
CA ILE A 149 -11.31 6.18 -4.49
C ILE A 149 -12.25 6.50 -3.33
N PHE A 150 -13.12 5.56 -2.95
CA PHE A 150 -13.98 5.74 -1.79
C PHE A 150 -13.16 5.81 -0.50
N GLY A 151 -12.06 5.07 -0.43
CA GLY A 151 -11.05 5.20 0.61
C GLY A 151 -10.58 6.64 0.77
N MET A 152 -10.19 7.30 -0.33
CA MET A 152 -9.75 8.70 -0.27
C MET A 152 -10.86 9.66 0.16
N LEU A 153 -12.09 9.47 -0.31
CA LEU A 153 -13.23 10.32 0.10
C LEU A 153 -13.56 10.19 1.59
N VAL A 154 -13.55 8.96 2.09
CA VAL A 154 -13.90 8.63 3.48
C VAL A 154 -12.69 8.77 4.42
N ALA A 155 -11.47 8.82 3.88
CA ALA A 155 -10.26 8.97 4.67
C ALA A 155 -10.26 10.23 5.50
N LEU A 156 -10.59 11.40 4.92
CA LEU A 156 -10.59 12.67 5.66
C LEU A 156 -11.43 12.65 6.94
N PRO A 157 -12.72 12.28 6.91
CA PRO A 157 -13.52 12.22 8.14
C PRO A 157 -13.00 11.14 9.10
N ILE A 158 -12.56 9.98 8.61
CA ILE A 158 -12.05 8.90 9.47
C ILE A 158 -10.73 9.31 10.16
N THR A 159 -9.78 9.87 9.42
CA THR A 159 -8.51 10.31 9.99
C THR A 159 -8.72 11.42 11.00
N LEU A 160 -9.69 12.32 10.77
CA LEU A 160 -10.07 13.35 11.73
C LEU A 160 -10.64 12.75 13.02
N VAL A 161 -11.51 11.74 12.91
CA VAL A 161 -12.03 11.00 14.07
C VAL A 161 -10.90 10.32 14.85
N TYR A 162 -9.97 9.65 14.15
CA TYR A 162 -8.79 9.07 14.80
C TYR A 162 -7.92 10.12 15.46
N TYR A 163 -7.72 11.28 14.83
CA TYR A 163 -6.95 12.39 15.38
C TYR A 163 -7.56 12.89 16.70
N ILE A 164 -8.88 13.08 16.74
CA ILE A 164 -9.61 13.47 17.95
C ILE A 164 -9.55 12.39 19.03
N LEU A 165 -9.78 11.12 18.67
CA LEU A 165 -9.75 10.00 19.63
C LEU A 165 -8.37 9.78 20.26
N LEU A 166 -7.32 10.02 19.47
CA LEU A 166 -5.93 9.92 19.89
C LEU A 166 -5.45 11.19 20.62
N GLY A 167 -6.24 12.27 20.64
CA GLY A 167 -5.88 13.51 21.36
C GLY A 167 -4.61 14.19 20.83
N LEU A 168 -4.31 14.01 19.54
CA LEU A 168 -3.24 14.71 18.83
C LEU A 168 -3.61 16.17 18.56
#